data_AF-A0A0Q0AYX5-F1
#
_entry.id   AF-A0A0Q0AYX5-F1
#
_cell.length_a   1.000
_cell.length_b   1.000
_cell.length_c   1.000
_cell.angle_alpha   90.00
_cell.angle_beta   90.00
_cell.angle_gamma   90.00
#
_symmetry.space_group_name_H-M   'P 1'
#
loop_
_entity.id
_entity.type
_entity.pdbx_description
1 polymer ?
#
loop_
_entity_poly.entity_id
_entity_poly.type
_entity_poly.pdbx_seq_one_letter_code
_entity_poly.pdbx_strand_id
1 'polypeptide(L)'
;VYKRQACAQGGRASVKKSILTLALLQGLQGCGHTPPSTPSDTPAPLESYLAPVDPPSADVTESRRQLLEESGRNTGFRGGKAERAWELRQALEGQIGRLNTLYDFRTLISREGWLPPVIDEAVDLSLIHI
;
A
#
# COMPACT_ATOMS: atom_id res chain seq x y z
N VAL A 1 -50.31 49.57 -34.32
CA VAL A 1 -51.35 48.91 -33.49
C VAL A 1 -51.21 47.40 -33.69
N TYR A 2 -50.56 46.69 -32.78
CA TYR A 2 -50.82 45.28 -32.44
C TYR A 2 -50.11 45.03 -31.11
N LYS A 3 -50.89 44.91 -30.04
CA LYS A 3 -50.44 44.85 -28.64
C LYS A 3 -51.05 43.60 -28.00
N ARG A 4 -50.16 42.72 -27.52
CA ARG A 4 -50.26 41.78 -26.38
C ARG A 4 -51.42 40.76 -26.35
N GLN A 5 -51.07 39.49 -26.15
CA GLN A 5 -51.10 38.85 -24.82
C GLN A 5 -50.60 37.39 -24.91
N ALA A 6 -49.60 37.04 -24.09
CA ALA A 6 -49.51 35.72 -23.46
C ALA A 6 -48.83 35.91 -22.10
N CYS A 7 -49.53 35.45 -21.07
CA CYS A 7 -49.23 35.58 -19.65
C CYS A 7 -48.32 34.43 -19.22
N ALA A 8 -47.21 34.70 -18.51
CA ALA A 8 -46.48 33.69 -17.73
C ALA A 8 -45.63 34.35 -16.63
N GLN A 9 -46.28 34.73 -15.53
CA GLN A 9 -45.70 34.71 -14.18
C GLN A 9 -46.24 33.43 -13.52
N GLY A 10 -45.55 32.65 -12.72
CA GLY A 10 -44.28 32.80 -12.01
C GLY A 10 -44.40 31.82 -10.84
N GLY A 11 -43.46 30.88 -10.72
CA GLY A 11 -43.51 29.82 -9.70
C GLY A 11 -42.10 29.52 -9.18
N ARG A 12 -41.53 30.47 -8.44
CA ARG A 12 -40.30 30.30 -7.66
C ARG A 12 -40.57 29.32 -6.52
N ALA A 13 -40.08 28.09 -6.62
CA ALA A 13 -39.74 27.29 -5.44
C ALA A 13 -38.82 26.12 -5.80
N SER A 14 -37.77 25.92 -5.00
CA SER A 14 -37.04 24.65 -4.86
C SER A 14 -35.98 24.24 -5.90
N VAL A 15 -35.26 25.20 -6.50
CA VAL A 15 -34.01 24.88 -7.24
C VAL A 15 -32.79 24.80 -6.30
N LYS A 16 -32.82 25.48 -5.14
CA LYS A 16 -31.68 25.59 -4.22
C LYS A 16 -31.36 24.30 -3.45
N LYS A 17 -32.39 23.51 -3.09
CA LYS A 17 -32.19 22.22 -2.39
C LYS A 17 -31.61 21.15 -3.32
N SER A 18 -32.00 21.18 -4.60
CA SER A 18 -31.56 20.22 -5.62
C SER A 18 -30.10 20.47 -6.07
N ILE A 19 -29.66 21.73 -6.10
CA ILE A 19 -28.26 22.06 -6.37
C ILE A 19 -27.35 21.69 -5.19
N LEU A 20 -27.82 21.88 -3.96
CA LEU A 20 -27.04 21.57 -2.76
C LEU A 20 -26.83 20.04 -2.59
N THR A 21 -27.80 19.23 -3.02
CA THR A 21 -27.64 17.77 -3.10
C THR A 21 -26.70 17.33 -4.22
N LEU A 22 -26.67 18.04 -5.35
CA LEU A 22 -25.78 17.71 -6.47
C LEU A 22 -24.31 18.04 -6.14
N ALA A 23 -24.07 19.14 -5.42
CA ALA A 23 -22.73 19.54 -4.99
C ALA A 23 -22.14 18.62 -3.90
N LEU A 24 -22.97 18.16 -2.95
CA LEU A 24 -22.54 17.21 -1.90
C LEU A 24 -22.20 15.82 -2.48
N LEU A 25 -22.86 15.41 -3.57
CA LEU A 25 -22.58 14.14 -4.23
C LEU A 25 -21.30 14.16 -5.08
N GLN A 26 -20.85 15.34 -5.52
CA GLN A 26 -19.59 15.48 -6.27
C GLN A 26 -18.37 15.75 -5.38
N GLY A 27 -18.58 16.13 -4.11
CA GLY A 27 -17.50 16.39 -3.15
C GLY A 27 -16.79 15.14 -2.59
N LEU A 28 -17.34 13.93 -2.80
CA LEU A 28 -16.73 12.67 -2.35
C LEU A 28 -15.88 11.95 -3.41
N GLN A 29 -15.82 12.45 -4.65
CA GLN A 29 -14.97 11.88 -5.72
C GLN A 29 -13.50 12.35 -5.62
N GLY A 30 -13.00 12.54 -4.40
CA GLY A 30 -11.63 13.00 -4.11
C GLY A 30 -10.74 11.96 -3.41
N CYS A 31 -11.26 10.79 -3.06
CA CYS A 31 -10.43 9.64 -2.72
C CYS A 31 -10.23 8.84 -4.01
N GLY A 32 -9.07 8.97 -4.65
CA GLY A 32 -8.65 8.11 -5.75
C GLY A 32 -8.49 6.67 -5.25
N HIS A 33 -9.61 5.96 -5.06
CA HIS A 33 -9.61 4.52 -5.01
C HIS A 33 -9.60 4.06 -6.47
N THR A 34 -8.40 3.90 -7.02
CA THR A 34 -8.23 3.04 -8.19
C THR A 34 -8.91 1.72 -7.88
N PRO A 35 -9.79 1.19 -8.75
CA PRO A 35 -10.37 -0.14 -8.54
C PRO A 35 -9.21 -1.11 -8.26
N PRO A 36 -9.36 -2.10 -7.35
CA PRO A 36 -8.30 -3.06 -7.12
C PRO A 36 -8.03 -3.76 -8.45
N SER A 37 -6.98 -3.33 -9.15
CA SER A 37 -6.29 -4.15 -10.13
C SER A 37 -6.06 -5.47 -9.40
N THR A 38 -6.43 -6.59 -10.00
CA THR A 38 -6.00 -7.91 -9.53
C THR A 38 -4.55 -7.77 -9.11
N PRO A 39 -4.23 -7.89 -7.81
CA PRO A 39 -2.91 -7.54 -7.33
C PRO A 39 -1.95 -8.40 -8.13
N SER A 40 -1.20 -7.75 -9.04
CA SER A 40 -0.07 -8.40 -9.64
C SER A 40 0.81 -8.78 -8.46
N ASP A 41 1.12 -10.07 -8.34
CA ASP A 41 1.99 -10.58 -7.28
C ASP A 41 3.42 -10.03 -7.43
N THR A 42 3.68 -9.28 -8.52
CA THR A 42 4.91 -8.52 -8.77
C THR A 42 4.74 -7.08 -8.29
N PRO A 43 5.57 -6.60 -7.34
CA PRO A 43 5.55 -5.23 -6.84
C PRO A 43 6.04 -4.23 -7.90
N ALA A 44 5.83 -2.93 -7.64
CA ALA A 44 6.41 -1.88 -8.47
C ALA A 44 7.96 -1.91 -8.37
N PRO A 45 8.68 -1.60 -9.47
CA PRO A 45 10.14 -1.60 -9.47
C PRO A 45 10.70 -0.47 -8.60
N LEU A 46 11.92 -0.65 -8.07
CA LEU A 46 12.59 0.29 -7.16
C LEU A 46 12.57 1.72 -7.68
N GLU A 47 12.80 1.85 -8.98
CA GLU A 47 12.98 3.08 -9.74
C GLU A 47 11.72 3.95 -9.65
N SER A 48 10.54 3.34 -9.50
CA SER A 48 9.29 4.07 -9.29
C SER A 48 9.25 4.85 -7.97
N TYR A 49 10.05 4.45 -6.99
CA TYR A 49 10.20 5.12 -5.70
C TYR A 49 11.41 6.09 -5.66
N LEU A 50 12.34 5.97 -6.62
CA LEU A 50 13.57 6.76 -6.69
C LEU A 50 13.48 7.99 -7.59
N ALA A 51 12.42 8.12 -8.39
CA ALA A 51 12.18 9.27 -9.26
C ALA A 51 11.06 10.16 -8.71
N PRO A 52 11.35 11.07 -7.74
CA PRO A 52 10.42 12.12 -7.38
C PRO A 52 10.06 12.93 -8.63
N VAL A 53 8.76 13.10 -8.89
CA VAL A 53 8.31 14.17 -9.79
C VAL A 53 8.57 15.46 -9.03
N ASP A 54 9.53 16.27 -9.47
CA ASP A 54 9.81 17.58 -8.88
C ASP A 54 8.50 18.39 -8.86
N PRO A 55 7.91 18.63 -7.67
CA PRO A 55 6.76 19.50 -7.64
C PRO A 55 7.23 20.91 -8.02
N PRO A 56 6.42 21.70 -8.74
CA PRO A 56 6.71 23.12 -8.91
C PRO A 56 6.95 23.73 -7.53
N SER A 57 7.90 24.67 -7.42
CA SER A 57 8.27 25.37 -6.18
C SER A 57 7.07 26.16 -5.65
N ALA A 58 6.12 25.46 -5.05
CA ALA A 58 5.02 26.05 -4.32
C ALA A 58 5.53 26.48 -2.96
N ASP A 59 4.99 27.57 -2.43
CA ASP A 59 5.20 27.96 -1.04
C ASP A 59 4.53 26.93 -0.13
N VAL A 60 5.22 25.81 0.11
CA VAL A 60 4.78 24.75 1.01
C VAL A 60 5.19 25.13 2.42
N THR A 61 4.26 25.09 3.37
CA THR A 61 4.61 25.28 4.78
C THR A 61 5.58 24.20 5.24
N GLU A 62 6.48 24.54 6.16
CA GLU A 62 7.51 23.63 6.68
C GLU A 62 6.93 22.31 7.21
N SER A 63 5.82 22.36 7.93
CA SER A 63 5.13 21.16 8.45
C SER A 63 4.63 20.24 7.34
N ARG A 64 4.17 20.80 6.20
CA ARG A 64 3.71 20.01 5.06
C ARG A 64 4.90 19.41 4.31
N ARG A 65 6.01 20.14 4.19
CA ARG A 65 7.27 19.60 3.64
C ARG A 65 7.74 18.39 4.44
N GLN A 66 7.80 18.52 5.77
CA GLN A 66 8.18 17.41 6.67
C GLN A 66 7.25 16.20 6.51
N LEU A 67 5.93 16.42 6.51
CA LEU A 67 4.95 15.33 6.34
C LEU A 67 5.13 14.59 5.01
N LEU A 68 5.37 15.32 3.91
CA LEU A 68 5.59 14.73 2.59
C LEU A 68 6.89 13.93 2.55
N GLU A 69 7.96 14.42 3.19
CA GLU A 69 9.23 13.69 3.30
C GLU A 69 9.09 12.39 4.10
N GLU A 70 8.41 12.44 5.25
CA GLU A 70 8.15 11.25 6.06
C GLU A 70 7.27 10.23 5.31
N SER A 71 6.23 10.71 4.62
CA SER A 71 5.35 9.88 3.81
C SER A 71 6.09 9.24 2.63
N GLY A 72 6.93 10.02 1.95
CA GLY A 72 7.79 9.55 0.85
C GLY A 72 8.77 8.49 1.32
N ARG A 73 9.46 8.74 2.45
CA ARG A 73 10.38 7.77 3.08
C ARG A 73 9.67 6.45 3.42
N ASN A 74 8.51 6.51 4.07
CA ASN A 74 7.77 5.30 4.43
C ASN A 74 7.29 4.53 3.18
N THR A 75 6.85 5.25 2.15
CA THR A 75 6.39 4.65 0.90
C THR A 75 7.54 3.95 0.17
N GLY A 76 8.67 4.63 -0.02
CA GLY A 76 9.86 4.05 -0.63
C GLY A 76 10.44 2.86 0.16
N PHE A 77 10.47 2.96 1.50
CA PHE A 77 10.91 1.84 2.35
C PHE A 77 10.04 0.60 2.21
N ARG A 78 8.71 0.77 2.16
CA ARG A 78 7.78 -0.35 1.96
C ARG A 78 7.90 -0.91 0.55
N GLY A 79 8.02 -0.05 -0.46
CA GLY A 79 8.23 -0.41 -1.85
C GLY A 79 9.48 -1.26 -2.07
N GLY A 80 10.63 -0.76 -1.64
CA GLY A 80 11.90 -1.49 -1.79
C GLY A 80 11.94 -2.82 -1.04
N LYS A 81 11.31 -2.91 0.13
CA LYS A 81 11.16 -4.21 0.83
C LYS A 81 10.28 -5.18 0.05
N ALA A 82 9.20 -4.70 -0.56
CA ALA A 82 8.30 -5.55 -1.33
C ALA A 82 9.01 -6.12 -2.56
N GLU A 83 9.70 -5.28 -3.33
CA GLU A 83 10.52 -5.71 -4.47
C GLU A 83 11.61 -6.68 -4.06
N ARG A 84 12.40 -6.35 -3.04
CA ARG A 84 13.48 -7.23 -2.59
C ARG A 84 12.96 -8.58 -2.10
N ALA A 85 11.84 -8.59 -1.37
CA ALA A 85 11.20 -9.84 -0.94
C ALA A 85 10.70 -10.65 -2.13
N TRP A 86 10.16 -9.99 -3.16
CA TRP A 86 9.73 -10.63 -4.39
C TRP A 86 10.90 -11.29 -5.12
N GLU A 87 12.03 -10.59 -5.30
CA GLU A 87 13.25 -11.15 -5.91
C GLU A 87 13.76 -12.38 -5.16
N LEU A 88 13.83 -12.28 -3.82
CA LEU A 88 14.28 -13.38 -2.96
C LEU A 88 13.36 -14.59 -3.08
N ARG A 89 12.05 -14.38 -3.14
CA ARG A 89 11.09 -15.47 -3.35
C ARG A 89 11.32 -16.18 -4.69
N GLN A 90 11.52 -15.43 -5.78
CA GLN A 90 11.83 -16.04 -7.09
C GLN A 90 13.15 -16.83 -7.04
N ALA A 91 14.17 -16.29 -6.38
CA ALA A 91 15.44 -16.97 -6.20
C ALA A 91 15.31 -18.26 -5.38
N LEU A 92 14.48 -18.26 -4.34
CA LEU A 92 14.19 -19.44 -3.51
C LEU A 92 13.40 -20.50 -4.28
N GLU A 93 12.40 -20.09 -5.06
CA GLU A 93 11.60 -20.98 -5.90
C GLU A 93 12.49 -21.70 -6.92
N GLY A 94 13.43 -20.97 -7.54
CA GLY A 94 14.44 -21.55 -8.43
C GLY A 94 15.38 -22.57 -7.75
N GLN A 95 15.42 -22.60 -6.41
CA GLN A 95 16.27 -23.49 -5.62
C GLN A 95 15.48 -24.56 -4.84
N ILE A 96 14.18 -24.70 -5.08
CA ILE A 96 13.29 -25.54 -4.25
C ILE A 96 13.78 -26.98 -4.10
N GLY A 97 14.29 -27.59 -5.19
CA GLY A 97 14.84 -28.95 -5.15
C GLY A 97 16.04 -29.08 -4.21
N ARG A 98 16.98 -28.14 -4.27
CA ARG A 98 18.17 -28.12 -3.40
C ARG A 98 17.78 -27.88 -1.95
N LEU A 99 16.88 -26.93 -1.70
CA LEU A 99 16.40 -26.61 -0.35
C LEU A 99 15.66 -27.79 0.27
N ASN A 100 14.85 -28.51 -0.50
CA ASN A 100 14.17 -29.73 -0.03
C ASN A 100 15.15 -30.84 0.37
N THR A 101 16.29 -30.97 -0.32
CA THR A 101 17.32 -31.95 0.06
C THR A 101 18.10 -31.51 1.32
N LEU A 102 18.44 -30.22 1.43
CA LEU A 102 19.21 -29.70 2.57
C LEU A 102 18.39 -29.62 3.86
N TYR A 103 17.10 -29.29 3.73
CA TYR A 103 16.17 -29.08 4.84
C TYR A 103 15.06 -30.15 4.84
N ASP A 104 15.42 -31.41 4.66
CA ASP A 104 14.47 -32.52 4.75
C ASP A 104 14.14 -32.86 6.21
N PHE A 105 13.18 -32.16 6.79
CA PHE A 105 12.73 -32.44 8.15
C PHE A 105 11.98 -33.77 8.28
N ARG A 106 11.55 -34.40 7.17
CA ARG A 106 10.78 -35.66 7.21
C ARG A 106 11.62 -36.80 7.78
N THR A 107 12.93 -36.75 7.60
CA THR A 107 13.85 -37.75 8.17
C THR A 107 14.01 -37.61 9.69
N LEU A 108 13.59 -36.48 10.26
CA LEU A 108 13.70 -36.18 11.68
C LEU A 108 12.42 -36.50 12.46
N ILE A 109 11.29 -36.72 11.79
CA ILE A 109 9.99 -36.98 12.43
C ILE A 109 10.00 -38.39 13.06
N SER A 110 9.56 -38.50 14.32
CA SER A 110 9.43 -39.79 15.00
C SER A 110 8.37 -40.68 14.35
N ARG A 111 8.36 -41.98 14.67
CA ARG A 111 7.35 -42.91 14.12
C ARG A 111 5.92 -42.54 14.53
N GLU A 112 5.80 -41.87 15.67
CA GLU A 112 4.56 -41.35 16.25
C GLU A 112 4.15 -39.99 15.67
N GLY A 113 4.96 -39.41 14.78
CA GLY A 113 4.65 -38.18 14.05
C GLY A 113 5.08 -36.88 14.72
N TRP A 114 5.89 -36.94 15.78
CA TRP A 114 6.35 -35.74 16.49
C TRP A 114 7.65 -35.19 15.88
N LEU A 115 7.73 -33.87 15.76
CA LEU A 115 8.96 -33.18 15.40
C LEU A 115 9.86 -33.12 16.65
N PRO A 116 11.16 -33.44 16.53
CA PRO A 116 12.09 -33.37 17.66
C PRO A 116 12.23 -31.92 18.15
N PRO A 117 12.55 -31.71 19.44
CA PRO A 117 12.76 -30.37 19.98
C PRO A 117 13.98 -29.71 19.34
N VAL A 118 13.96 -28.38 19.25
CA VAL A 118 15.13 -27.58 18.83
C VAL A 118 16.05 -27.45 20.04
N ILE A 119 17.26 -28.00 19.92
CA ILE A 119 18.31 -27.91 20.94
C ILE A 119 19.24 -26.79 20.53
N ASP A 120 19.45 -25.82 21.43
CA ASP A 120 20.49 -24.80 21.27
C ASP A 120 21.76 -25.31 21.96
N GLU A 121 22.86 -25.42 21.21
CA GLU A 121 24.17 -25.80 21.75
C GLU A 121 25.01 -24.54 21.98
N ALA A 122 25.13 -24.13 23.24
CA ALA A 122 26.04 -23.06 23.63
C ALA A 122 27.36 -23.66 24.14
N VAL A 123 28.45 -23.46 23.39
CA VAL A 123 29.80 -23.80 23.82
C VAL A 123 30.39 -22.58 24.53
N ASP A 124 30.51 -22.68 25.86
CA ASP A 124 31.05 -21.70 26.81
C ASP A 124 30.10 -20.54 27.20
N LEU A 125 29.29 -20.78 28.23
CA LEU A 125 28.52 -19.75 28.93
C LEU A 125 29.24 -19.39 30.24
N SER A 126 30.03 -18.32 30.23
CA SER A 126 30.50 -17.70 31.47
C SER A 126 29.37 -16.87 32.08
N LEU A 127 28.58 -17.47 32.96
CA LEU A 127 27.56 -16.77 33.75
C LEU A 127 28.25 -15.97 34.87
N ILE A 128 28.27 -14.64 34.75
CA ILE A 128 28.65 -13.76 35.87
C ILE A 128 27.45 -13.67 36.81
N HIS A 129 27.57 -14.26 37.99
CA HIS A 129 26.63 -14.05 39.10
C HIS A 129 27.06 -12.77 39.84
N ILE A 130 26.20 -11.75 39.82
CA ILE A 130 26.37 -10.47 40.54
C ILE A 130 25.75 -10.60 41.93
#